data_AF-A0A967C6Q7-F1
#
_entry.id   AF-A0A967C6Q7-F1
#
_cell.length_a   1.000
_cell.length_b   1.000
_cell.length_c   1.000
_cell.angle_alpha   90.00
_cell.angle_beta   90.00
_cell.angle_gamma   90.00
#
_symmetry.space_group_name_H-M   'P 1'
#
loop_
_entity.id
_entity.type
_entity.pdbx_description
1 polymer ?
#
loop_
_entity_poly.entity_id
_entity_poly.type
_entity_poly.pdbx_seq_one_letter_code
_entity_poly.pdbx_strand_id
1 'polypeptide(L)'
;MCTICWAAPWRIWRIGWRRLHFAYAWLELGRAREALGDADAAVEAFHQALPALPENQWLQQRYQSLRITQLLRVGDGHAAADLIRECQRSWRIPSLQIQHWLQISAALLACGGWEQAVSVAKAIADGAKQGGLPSPLGSRCPLLLQALALLLAPTTSGDRRVDPSALAGALQESLWLPNDSREDALWTSTLASLLTAATEGLTLATTPEDTDLLPLLLALAGLSSSRFRDHQRALALLQVPLSWQGLSEEQLLQCRERCGLTAILAAQASATAMRQLYRQAIRLLQAIPADHRSRRAAVALNQARLTLAGHHLPADLG
;
A
#
# COMPACT_ATOMS: atom_id res chain seq x y z
N MET A 1 -68.80 24.80 -30.36
CA MET A 1 -68.36 25.50 -29.13
C MET A 1 -67.52 24.53 -28.31
N CYS A 2 -66.19 24.61 -28.40
CA CYS A 2 -65.25 23.78 -27.63
C CYS A 2 -64.78 24.55 -26.41
N THR A 3 -65.17 24.11 -25.22
CA THR A 3 -64.67 24.62 -23.93
C THR A 3 -63.38 23.88 -23.59
N ILE A 4 -62.24 24.52 -23.87
CA ILE A 4 -60.92 24.09 -23.37
C ILE A 4 -60.84 24.52 -21.90
N CYS A 5 -60.95 23.56 -20.99
CA CYS A 5 -60.68 23.74 -19.57
C CYS A 5 -59.17 23.94 -19.34
N TRP A 6 -58.76 25.16 -19.00
CA TRP A 6 -57.46 25.47 -18.45
C TRP A 6 -57.39 24.95 -17.01
N ALA A 7 -56.95 23.70 -16.83
CA ALA A 7 -56.57 23.19 -15.53
C ALA A 7 -55.34 23.95 -15.03
N ALA A 8 -55.51 24.69 -13.94
CA ALA A 8 -54.50 25.55 -13.32
C ALA A 8 -53.19 24.79 -12.99
N PRO A 9 -52.02 25.20 -13.52
CA PRO A 9 -50.74 24.51 -13.30
C PRO A 9 -50.24 24.52 -11.85
N TRP A 10 -50.81 25.36 -10.98
CA TRP A 10 -50.26 25.70 -9.67
C TRP A 10 -50.34 24.59 -8.60
N ARG A 11 -51.17 23.55 -8.79
CA ARG A 11 -51.25 22.43 -7.81
C ARG A 11 -50.07 21.45 -7.89
N ILE A 12 -49.42 21.33 -9.05
CA ILE A 12 -48.24 20.47 -9.23
C ILE A 12 -47.01 21.10 -8.53
N TRP A 13 -46.94 22.44 -8.49
CA TRP A 13 -45.82 23.15 -7.88
C TRP A 13 -45.76 23.02 -6.36
N ARG A 14 -46.89 23.07 -5.62
CA ARG A 14 -46.84 23.00 -4.13
C ARG A 14 -46.36 21.66 -3.56
N ILE A 15 -46.49 20.56 -4.29
CA ILE A 15 -46.07 19.23 -3.82
C ILE A 15 -44.56 19.03 -4.01
N GLY A 16 -43.97 19.60 -5.06
CA GLY A 16 -42.52 19.51 -5.33
C GLY A 16 -41.67 20.19 -4.26
N TRP A 17 -42.07 21.37 -3.78
CA TRP A 17 -41.28 22.15 -2.82
C TRP A 17 -41.17 21.48 -1.45
N ARG A 18 -42.23 20.82 -0.97
CA ARG A 18 -42.19 20.08 0.30
C ARG A 18 -41.23 18.89 0.27
N ARG A 19 -41.12 18.20 -0.87
CA ARG A 19 -40.19 17.07 -1.05
C ARG A 19 -38.73 17.53 -1.00
N LEU A 20 -38.42 18.67 -1.62
CA LEU A 20 -37.05 19.18 -1.65
C LEU A 20 -36.55 19.60 -0.26
N HIS A 21 -37.36 20.34 0.52
CA HIS A 21 -36.98 20.71 1.90
C HIS A 21 -36.77 19.48 2.79
N PHE A 22 -37.58 18.44 2.61
CA PHE A 22 -37.41 17.19 3.35
C PHE A 22 -36.12 16.47 2.96
N ALA A 23 -35.70 16.52 1.69
CA ALA A 23 -34.44 15.95 1.24
C ALA A 23 -33.21 16.66 1.84
N TYR A 24 -33.25 17.99 1.94
CA TYR A 24 -32.19 18.74 2.64
C TYR A 24 -32.17 18.43 4.14
N ALA A 25 -33.32 18.18 4.77
CA ALA A 25 -33.34 17.75 6.16
C ALA A 25 -32.66 16.38 6.36
N TRP A 26 -32.87 15.41 5.45
CA TRP A 26 -32.15 14.14 5.45
C TRP A 26 -30.64 14.30 5.21
N LEU A 27 -30.26 15.20 4.30
CA LEU A 27 -28.87 15.54 4.04
C LEU A 27 -28.17 16.06 5.30
N GLU A 28 -28.78 17.03 5.99
CA GLU A 28 -28.22 17.61 7.21
C GLU A 28 -28.25 16.63 8.39
N LEU A 29 -29.27 15.76 8.47
CA LEU A 29 -29.28 14.67 9.44
C LEU A 29 -28.10 13.70 9.21
N GLY A 30 -27.83 13.33 7.97
CA GLY A 30 -26.69 12.48 7.63
C GLY A 30 -25.36 13.11 8.03
N ARG A 31 -25.18 14.40 7.76
CA ARG A 31 -24.01 15.18 8.22
C ARG A 31 -23.87 15.19 9.73
N ALA A 32 -24.97 15.42 10.44
CA ALA A 32 -24.99 15.43 11.90
C ALA A 32 -24.62 14.04 12.48
N ARG A 33 -25.16 12.96 11.90
CA ARG A 33 -24.84 11.58 12.31
C ARG A 33 -23.39 11.22 12.07
N GLU A 34 -22.86 11.62 10.92
CA GLU A 34 -21.45 11.44 10.59
C GLU A 34 -20.53 12.18 11.57
N ALA A 35 -20.87 13.43 11.92
CA ALA A 35 -20.14 14.21 12.92
C ALA A 35 -20.19 13.59 14.32
N LEU A 36 -21.25 12.83 14.63
CA LEU A 36 -21.37 12.04 15.86
C LEU A 36 -20.64 10.68 15.78
N GLY A 37 -20.06 10.33 14.63
CA GLY A 37 -19.40 9.04 14.41
C GLY A 37 -20.35 7.88 14.08
N ASP A 38 -21.65 8.14 13.94
CA ASP A 38 -22.70 7.16 13.63
C ASP A 38 -22.80 6.96 12.11
N ALA A 39 -21.80 6.26 11.56
CA ALA A 39 -21.66 6.07 10.12
C ALA A 39 -22.83 5.30 9.49
N ASP A 40 -23.38 4.30 10.19
CA ASP A 40 -24.50 3.50 9.67
C ASP A 40 -25.77 4.36 9.55
N ALA A 41 -26.12 5.13 10.59
CA ALA A 41 -27.26 6.04 10.51
C ALA A 41 -27.04 7.18 9.50
N ALA A 42 -25.80 7.62 9.30
CA ALA A 42 -25.47 8.60 8.28
C ALA A 42 -25.73 8.06 6.86
N VAL A 43 -25.33 6.81 6.59
CA VAL A 43 -25.59 6.13 5.31
C VAL A 43 -27.10 6.06 5.04
N GLU A 44 -27.90 5.67 6.04
CA GLU A 44 -29.36 5.61 5.91
C GLU A 44 -29.96 6.99 5.61
N ALA A 45 -29.54 8.02 6.34
CA ALA A 45 -30.03 9.38 6.11
C ALA A 45 -29.67 9.89 4.70
N PHE A 46 -28.44 9.65 4.24
CA PHE A 46 -28.04 10.01 2.87
C PHE A 46 -28.79 9.19 1.82
N HIS A 47 -29.05 7.92 2.07
CA HIS A 47 -29.84 7.07 1.18
C HIS A 47 -31.25 7.63 0.98
N GLN A 48 -31.91 8.12 2.04
CA GLN A 48 -33.22 8.77 1.93
C GLN A 48 -33.17 10.10 1.15
N ALA A 49 -32.06 10.83 1.19
CA ALA A 49 -31.90 12.09 0.47
C ALA A 49 -31.66 11.91 -1.05
N LEU A 50 -31.01 10.82 -1.46
CA LEU A 50 -30.54 10.61 -2.84
C LEU A 50 -31.65 10.70 -3.92
N PRO A 51 -32.83 10.06 -3.77
CA PRO A 51 -33.87 10.10 -4.80
C PRO A 51 -34.39 11.51 -5.09
N ALA A 52 -34.33 12.40 -4.10
CA ALA A 52 -34.82 13.77 -4.20
C ALA A 52 -33.72 14.78 -4.57
N LEU A 53 -32.44 14.40 -4.45
CA LEU A 53 -31.27 15.22 -4.80
C LEU A 53 -30.32 14.48 -5.77
N PRO A 54 -30.81 13.99 -6.93
CA PRO A 54 -30.02 13.15 -7.84
C PRO A 54 -28.89 13.91 -8.55
N GLU A 55 -28.88 15.24 -8.52
CA GLU A 55 -27.81 16.06 -9.10
C GLU A 55 -26.77 16.50 -8.07
N ASN A 56 -26.98 16.20 -6.78
CA ASN A 56 -26.06 16.57 -5.73
C ASN A 56 -24.86 15.62 -5.71
N GLN A 57 -23.82 15.97 -6.45
CA GLN A 57 -22.59 15.19 -6.58
C GLN A 57 -21.90 14.96 -5.22
N TRP A 58 -21.91 15.96 -4.33
CA TRP A 58 -21.32 15.84 -2.99
C TRP A 58 -22.02 14.73 -2.18
N LEU A 59 -23.36 14.71 -2.19
CA LEU A 59 -24.16 13.69 -1.50
C LEU A 59 -23.86 12.29 -2.04
N GLN A 60 -23.82 12.13 -3.37
CA GLN A 60 -23.50 10.84 -3.99
C GLN A 60 -22.10 10.35 -3.59
N GLN A 61 -21.11 11.23 -3.68
CA GLN A 61 -19.72 10.93 -3.30
C GLN A 61 -19.62 10.55 -1.82
N ARG A 62 -20.28 11.30 -0.93
CA ARG A 62 -20.22 11.04 0.50
C ARG A 62 -20.93 9.74 0.88
N TYR A 63 -22.11 9.50 0.32
CA TYR A 63 -22.85 8.26 0.51
C TYR A 63 -22.01 7.04 0.10
N GLN A 64 -21.46 7.05 -1.11
CA GLN A 64 -20.65 5.92 -1.59
C GLN A 64 -19.37 5.72 -0.77
N SER A 65 -18.72 6.81 -0.36
CA SER A 65 -17.54 6.77 0.52
C SER A 65 -17.83 6.06 1.85
N LEU A 66 -18.94 6.40 2.49
CA LEU A 66 -19.36 5.76 3.74
C LEU A 66 -19.76 4.30 3.52
N ARG A 67 -20.45 3.99 2.43
CA ARG A 67 -20.83 2.61 2.07
C ARG A 67 -19.61 1.72 1.84
N ILE A 68 -18.60 2.21 1.12
CA ILE A 68 -17.32 1.51 0.94
C ILE A 68 -16.67 1.27 2.30
N THR A 69 -16.62 2.29 3.16
CA THR A 69 -16.05 2.17 4.51
C THR A 69 -16.77 1.11 5.34
N GLN A 70 -18.11 1.06 5.27
CA GLN A 70 -18.93 0.07 5.96
C GLN A 70 -18.65 -1.35 5.44
N LEU A 71 -18.61 -1.56 4.13
CA LEU A 71 -18.28 -2.86 3.53
C LEU A 71 -16.88 -3.34 3.95
N LEU A 72 -15.90 -2.43 3.94
CA LEU A 72 -14.55 -2.76 4.40
C LEU A 72 -14.51 -3.15 5.89
N ARG A 73 -15.30 -2.48 6.76
CA ARG A 73 -15.37 -2.81 8.19
C ARG A 73 -15.99 -4.18 8.45
N VAL A 74 -16.97 -4.57 7.65
CA VAL A 74 -17.61 -5.90 7.72
C VAL A 74 -16.75 -6.98 7.07
N GLY A 75 -15.67 -6.60 6.37
CA GLY A 75 -14.76 -7.52 5.68
C GLY A 75 -15.24 -7.91 4.28
N ASP A 76 -16.23 -7.23 3.71
CA ASP A 76 -16.65 -7.43 2.32
C ASP A 76 -15.79 -6.58 1.37
N GLY A 77 -14.53 -7.00 1.22
CA GLY A 77 -13.56 -6.32 0.36
C GLY A 77 -13.90 -6.38 -1.12
N HIS A 78 -14.66 -7.39 -1.57
CA HIS A 78 -15.06 -7.52 -2.97
C HIS A 78 -16.15 -6.54 -3.35
N ALA A 79 -17.23 -6.45 -2.57
CA ALA A 79 -18.27 -5.45 -2.80
C ALA A 79 -17.71 -4.02 -2.66
N ALA A 80 -16.80 -3.80 -1.69
CA ALA A 80 -16.09 -2.53 -1.56
C ALA A 80 -15.26 -2.21 -2.81
N ALA A 81 -14.53 -3.18 -3.35
CA ALA A 81 -13.74 -3.01 -4.56
C ALA A 81 -14.61 -2.69 -5.79
N ASP A 82 -15.76 -3.32 -5.93
CA ASP A 82 -16.69 -3.03 -7.03
C ASP A 82 -17.27 -1.61 -6.94
N LEU A 83 -17.67 -1.17 -5.75
CA LEU A 83 -18.11 0.21 -5.53
C LEU A 83 -16.99 1.23 -5.78
N ILE A 84 -15.74 0.92 -5.39
CA ILE A 84 -14.59 1.79 -5.69
C ILE A 84 -14.43 1.95 -7.20
N ARG A 85 -14.50 0.87 -7.98
CA ARG A 85 -14.40 0.93 -9.45
C ARG A 85 -15.54 1.75 -10.06
N GLU A 86 -16.76 1.59 -9.54
CA GLU A 86 -17.90 2.39 -9.96
C GLU A 86 -17.66 3.89 -9.70
N CYS A 87 -17.24 4.24 -8.48
CA CYS A 87 -16.93 5.62 -8.10
C CYS A 87 -15.86 6.23 -9.02
N GLN A 88 -14.81 5.48 -9.35
CA GLN A 88 -13.70 5.94 -10.20
C GLN A 88 -14.11 6.20 -11.65
N ARG A 89 -15.09 5.44 -12.17
CA ARG A 89 -15.64 5.65 -13.51
C ARG A 89 -16.49 6.92 -13.57
N SER A 90 -17.20 7.22 -12.48
CA SER A 90 -18.17 8.31 -12.44
C SER A 90 -17.57 9.65 -12.03
N TRP A 91 -16.53 9.69 -11.19
CA TRP A 91 -15.89 10.93 -10.77
C TRP A 91 -14.45 10.75 -10.29
N ARG A 92 -13.72 11.88 -10.22
CA ARG A 92 -12.39 11.93 -9.60
C ARG A 92 -12.50 11.77 -8.09
N ILE A 93 -11.79 10.78 -7.55
CA ILE A 93 -11.78 10.51 -6.11
C ILE A 93 -10.73 11.39 -5.41
N PRO A 94 -11.09 12.09 -4.31
CA PRO A 94 -10.12 12.85 -3.53
C PRO A 94 -9.02 11.95 -2.94
N SER A 95 -7.77 12.39 -2.98
CA SER A 95 -6.63 11.61 -2.48
C SER A 95 -6.75 11.24 -0.99
N LEU A 96 -7.36 12.10 -0.16
CA LEU A 96 -7.61 11.81 1.25
C LEU A 96 -8.54 10.58 1.42
N GLN A 97 -9.51 10.45 0.53
CA GLN A 97 -10.42 9.29 0.52
C GLN A 97 -9.68 8.00 0.14
N ILE A 98 -8.81 8.07 -0.88
CA ILE A 98 -7.96 6.96 -1.30
C ILE A 98 -7.06 6.54 -0.13
N GLN A 99 -6.41 7.49 0.54
CA GLN A 99 -5.58 7.23 1.71
C GLN A 99 -6.37 6.52 2.82
N HIS A 100 -7.59 6.95 3.11
CA HIS A 100 -8.43 6.32 4.11
C HIS A 100 -8.77 4.86 3.76
N TRP A 101 -9.16 4.59 2.51
CA TRP A 101 -9.43 3.22 2.06
C TRP A 101 -8.18 2.32 2.10
N LEU A 102 -7.00 2.87 1.79
CA LEU A 102 -5.74 2.14 1.92
C LEU A 102 -5.41 1.81 3.38
N GLN A 103 -5.68 2.73 4.32
CA GLN A 103 -5.47 2.47 5.75
C GLN A 103 -6.36 1.34 6.24
N ILE A 104 -7.65 1.33 5.88
CA ILE A 104 -8.56 0.24 6.24
C ILE A 104 -8.12 -1.07 5.58
N SER A 105 -7.70 -1.04 4.32
CA SER A 105 -7.20 -2.23 3.61
C SER A 105 -5.94 -2.79 4.27
N ALA A 106 -5.04 -1.92 4.74
CA ALA A 106 -3.86 -2.32 5.48
C ALA A 106 -4.22 -2.94 6.85
N ALA A 107 -5.23 -2.41 7.53
CA ALA A 107 -5.75 -2.98 8.76
C ALA A 107 -6.41 -4.36 8.53
N LEU A 108 -7.20 -4.50 7.47
CA LEU A 108 -7.76 -5.80 7.05
C LEU A 108 -6.65 -6.81 6.80
N LEU A 109 -5.58 -6.40 6.11
CA LEU A 109 -4.44 -7.26 5.87
C LEU A 109 -3.76 -7.71 7.17
N ALA A 110 -3.60 -6.80 8.14
CA ALA A 110 -3.04 -7.13 9.45
C ALA A 110 -3.93 -8.12 10.24
N CYS A 111 -5.24 -8.12 9.99
CA CYS A 111 -6.21 -9.03 10.60
C CYS A 111 -6.41 -10.35 9.82
N GLY A 112 -5.65 -10.60 8.76
CA GLY A 112 -5.77 -11.80 7.96
C GLY A 112 -6.74 -11.74 6.78
N GLY A 113 -7.32 -10.57 6.49
CA GLY A 113 -8.15 -10.33 5.32
C GLY A 113 -7.33 -10.05 4.06
N TRP A 114 -6.44 -10.99 3.67
CA TRP A 114 -5.49 -10.79 2.57
C TRP A 114 -6.20 -10.62 1.22
N GLU A 115 -7.18 -11.48 0.91
CA GLU A 115 -7.92 -11.42 -0.35
C GLU A 115 -8.73 -10.12 -0.49
N GLN A 116 -9.35 -9.69 0.61
CA GLN A 116 -10.09 -8.44 0.70
C GLN A 116 -9.17 -7.25 0.45
N ALA A 117 -8.02 -7.21 1.13
CA ALA A 117 -7.03 -6.14 0.97
C ALA A 117 -6.49 -6.06 -0.47
N VAL A 118 -6.21 -7.21 -1.09
CA VAL A 118 -5.77 -7.29 -2.49
C VAL A 118 -6.86 -6.77 -3.44
N SER A 119 -8.12 -7.17 -3.23
CA SER A 119 -9.23 -6.74 -4.09
C SER A 119 -9.40 -5.23 -4.09
N VAL A 120 -9.33 -4.62 -2.91
CA VAL A 120 -9.48 -3.17 -2.72
C VAL A 120 -8.28 -2.43 -3.29
N ALA A 121 -7.05 -2.89 -3.01
CA ALA A 121 -5.84 -2.32 -3.58
C ALA A 121 -5.88 -2.36 -5.11
N LYS A 122 -6.29 -3.49 -5.71
CA LYS A 122 -6.43 -3.61 -7.17
C LYS A 122 -7.45 -2.62 -7.72
N ALA A 123 -8.62 -2.48 -7.09
CA ALA A 123 -9.61 -1.49 -7.49
C ALA A 123 -9.05 -0.06 -7.45
N ILE A 124 -8.33 0.31 -6.38
CA ILE A 124 -7.70 1.63 -6.28
C ILE A 124 -6.68 1.84 -7.42
N ALA A 125 -5.84 0.83 -7.70
CA ALA A 125 -4.84 0.86 -8.75
C ALA A 125 -5.44 1.00 -10.16
N ASP A 126 -6.53 0.30 -10.44
CA ASP A 126 -7.21 0.33 -11.73
C ASP A 126 -7.74 1.73 -12.07
N GLY A 127 -8.34 2.43 -11.10
CA GLY A 127 -8.79 3.81 -11.33
C GLY A 127 -7.66 4.82 -11.50
N ALA A 128 -6.51 4.62 -10.85
CA ALA A 128 -5.34 5.47 -11.07
C ALA A 128 -4.81 5.35 -12.50
N LYS A 129 -4.82 4.13 -13.07
CA LYS A 129 -4.49 3.89 -14.48
C LYS A 129 -5.49 4.54 -15.42
N GLN A 130 -6.78 4.39 -15.16
CA GLN A 130 -7.85 4.98 -15.99
C GLN A 130 -7.82 6.52 -16.00
N GLY A 131 -7.49 7.13 -14.86
CA GLY A 131 -7.41 8.58 -14.74
C GLY A 131 -6.22 9.24 -15.43
N GLY A 132 -5.26 8.46 -15.97
CA GLY A 132 -4.07 8.98 -16.65
C GLY A 132 -3.12 9.81 -15.78
N LEU A 133 -3.34 9.82 -14.46
CA LEU A 133 -2.59 10.61 -13.49
C LEU A 133 -1.98 9.64 -12.47
N PRO A 134 -0.80 9.06 -12.76
CA PRO A 134 -0.14 8.18 -11.81
C PRO A 134 0.19 8.99 -10.55
N SER A 135 -0.33 8.55 -9.41
CA SER A 135 -0.05 9.15 -8.11
C SER A 135 0.51 8.08 -7.17
N PRO A 136 1.41 8.42 -6.23
CA PRO A 136 1.93 7.42 -5.30
C PRO A 136 0.82 6.70 -4.51
N LEU A 137 -0.21 7.43 -4.08
CA LEU A 137 -1.38 6.86 -3.42
C LEU A 137 -2.23 5.98 -4.33
N GLY A 138 -2.34 6.31 -5.62
CA GLY A 138 -3.12 5.54 -6.59
C GLY A 138 -2.35 4.37 -7.22
N SER A 139 -1.01 4.38 -7.14
CA SER A 139 -0.16 3.41 -7.84
C SER A 139 0.76 2.66 -6.86
N ARG A 140 1.65 3.36 -6.15
CA ARG A 140 2.66 2.71 -5.29
C ARG A 140 2.06 2.04 -4.05
N CYS A 141 1.21 2.74 -3.30
CA CYS A 141 0.60 2.18 -2.08
C CYS A 141 -0.26 0.93 -2.34
N PRO A 142 -1.10 0.88 -3.39
CA PRO A 142 -1.82 -0.34 -3.74
C PRO A 142 -0.90 -1.50 -4.15
N LEU A 143 0.19 -1.23 -4.88
CA LEU A 143 1.16 -2.27 -5.24
C LEU A 143 1.86 -2.81 -4.00
N LEU A 144 2.20 -1.94 -3.04
CA LEU A 144 2.77 -2.33 -1.75
C LEU A 144 1.83 -3.24 -0.96
N LEU A 145 0.55 -2.89 -0.87
CA LEU A 145 -0.44 -3.72 -0.19
C LEU A 145 -0.62 -5.09 -0.86
N GLN A 146 -0.68 -5.12 -2.20
CA GLN A 146 -0.75 -6.39 -2.94
C GLN A 146 0.49 -7.26 -2.67
N ALA A 147 1.67 -6.64 -2.63
CA ALA A 147 2.91 -7.36 -2.40
C ALA A 147 2.98 -7.91 -0.97
N LEU A 148 2.64 -7.10 0.03
CA LEU A 148 2.56 -7.53 1.42
C LEU A 148 1.52 -8.63 1.62
N ALA A 149 0.36 -8.54 0.96
CA ALA A 149 -0.66 -9.57 1.01
C ALA A 149 -0.18 -10.89 0.43
N LEU A 150 0.57 -10.86 -0.67
CA LEU A 150 1.13 -12.06 -1.27
C LEU A 150 2.19 -12.71 -0.35
N LEU A 151 2.97 -11.92 0.38
CA LEU A 151 3.95 -12.44 1.34
C LEU A 151 3.34 -12.95 2.65
N LEU A 152 2.19 -12.40 3.06
CA LEU A 152 1.49 -12.78 4.29
C LEU A 152 0.47 -13.91 4.09
N ALA A 153 0.03 -14.14 2.85
CA ALA A 153 -0.93 -15.18 2.54
C ALA A 153 -0.34 -16.59 2.80
N PRO A 154 -1.13 -17.53 3.36
CA PRO A 154 -0.68 -18.90 3.56
C PRO A 154 -0.36 -19.57 2.22
N THR A 155 0.81 -20.22 2.12
CA THR A 155 1.31 -20.87 0.90
C THR A 155 0.39 -21.97 0.35
N THR A 156 -0.52 -22.49 1.16
CA THR A 156 -1.47 -23.55 0.79
C THR A 156 -2.56 -23.10 -0.19
N SER A 157 -2.73 -21.80 -0.44
CA SER A 157 -3.67 -21.32 -1.46
C SER A 157 -3.05 -21.49 -2.85
N GLY A 158 -3.23 -22.66 -3.47
CA GLY A 158 -2.75 -22.97 -4.82
C GLY A 158 -3.27 -22.07 -5.97
N ASP A 159 -4.00 -20.98 -5.65
CA ASP A 159 -4.49 -19.98 -6.59
C ASP A 159 -3.78 -18.63 -6.35
N ARG A 160 -2.47 -18.56 -6.66
CA ARG A 160 -1.75 -17.27 -6.71
C ARG A 160 -2.26 -16.49 -7.93
N ARG A 161 -3.33 -15.71 -7.73
CA ARG A 161 -3.94 -14.86 -8.77
C ARG A 161 -3.06 -13.71 -9.26
N VAL A 162 -1.95 -13.44 -8.60
CA VAL A 162 -1.03 -12.33 -8.88
C VAL A 162 0.36 -12.91 -9.12
N ASP A 163 0.92 -12.65 -10.31
CA ASP A 163 2.30 -13.01 -10.63
C ASP A 163 3.28 -12.16 -9.79
N PRO A 164 4.09 -12.77 -8.90
CA PRO A 164 5.07 -12.07 -8.08
C PRO A 164 6.09 -11.27 -8.90
N SER A 165 6.48 -11.77 -10.07
CA SER A 165 7.50 -11.15 -10.92
C SER A 165 6.98 -9.89 -11.58
N ALA A 166 5.79 -9.96 -12.18
CA ALA A 166 5.11 -8.78 -12.72
C ALA A 166 4.85 -7.71 -11.65
N LEU A 167 4.45 -8.12 -10.44
CA LEU A 167 4.24 -7.19 -9.32
C LEU A 167 5.55 -6.54 -8.87
N ALA A 168 6.65 -7.30 -8.82
CA ALA A 168 7.99 -6.77 -8.52
C ALA A 168 8.43 -5.72 -9.54
N GLY A 169 8.23 -5.98 -10.83
CA GLY A 169 8.51 -5.02 -11.91
C GLY A 169 7.72 -3.71 -11.73
N ALA A 170 6.40 -3.82 -11.51
CA ALA A 170 5.54 -2.66 -11.28
C ALA A 170 5.95 -1.85 -10.03
N LEU A 171 6.37 -2.52 -8.95
CA LEU A 171 6.90 -1.85 -7.76
C LEU A 171 8.20 -1.09 -8.04
N GLN A 172 9.12 -1.69 -8.81
CA GLN A 172 10.37 -1.02 -9.19
C GLN A 172 10.11 0.19 -10.09
N GLU A 173 9.20 0.07 -11.06
CA GLU A 173 8.78 1.21 -11.89
C GLU A 173 8.15 2.33 -11.07
N SER A 174 7.43 1.97 -10.00
CA SER A 174 6.82 2.96 -9.11
C SER A 174 7.85 3.85 -8.39
N LEU A 175 9.13 3.47 -8.31
CA LEU A 175 10.19 4.29 -7.69
C LEU A 175 10.36 5.65 -8.37
N TRP A 176 10.02 5.76 -9.64
CA TRP A 176 10.11 6.99 -10.40
C TRP A 176 8.99 8.00 -10.08
N LEU A 177 7.93 7.57 -9.40
CA LEU A 177 6.85 8.48 -8.99
C LEU A 177 7.36 9.48 -7.93
N PRO A 178 6.86 10.74 -7.96
CA PRO A 178 7.28 11.77 -7.00
C PRO A 178 6.95 11.38 -5.55
N ASN A 179 7.55 12.09 -4.60
CA ASN A 179 7.23 11.92 -3.19
C ASN A 179 5.83 12.52 -2.88
N ASP A 180 5.08 11.85 -2.01
CA ASP A 180 3.82 12.32 -1.42
C ASP A 180 3.87 12.12 0.10
N SER A 181 3.71 13.18 0.87
CA SER A 181 3.78 13.12 2.34
C SER A 181 2.69 12.23 2.95
N ARG A 182 1.58 12.02 2.25
CA ARG A 182 0.49 11.12 2.69
C ARG A 182 0.88 9.65 2.55
N GLU A 183 1.69 9.33 1.55
CA GLU A 183 2.30 8.01 1.41
C GLU A 183 3.32 7.78 2.53
N ASP A 184 4.15 8.77 2.87
CA ASP A 184 5.09 8.68 3.99
C ASP A 184 4.35 8.42 5.32
N ALA A 185 3.20 9.08 5.53
CA ALA A 185 2.34 8.85 6.69
C ALA A 185 1.74 7.43 6.72
N LEU A 186 1.27 6.91 5.57
CA LEU A 186 0.77 5.54 5.46
C LEU A 186 1.87 4.49 5.72
N TRP A 187 3.07 4.73 5.20
CA TRP A 187 4.23 3.89 5.43
C TRP A 187 4.56 3.79 6.91
N THR A 188 4.77 4.95 7.54
CA THR A 188 5.23 5.06 8.94
C THR A 188 4.25 4.42 9.92
N SER A 189 2.94 4.52 9.66
CA SER A 189 1.89 4.07 10.58
C SER A 189 1.49 2.61 10.43
N THR A 190 1.45 2.06 9.20
CA THR A 190 0.83 0.74 8.97
C THR A 190 1.68 -0.19 8.15
N LEU A 191 2.17 0.24 6.97
CA LEU A 191 2.86 -0.66 6.04
C LEU A 191 4.16 -1.20 6.63
N ALA A 192 4.85 -0.39 7.42
CA ALA A 192 6.12 -0.79 7.98
C ALA A 192 5.98 -1.85 9.10
N SER A 193 4.83 -1.91 9.77
CA SER A 193 4.48 -3.00 10.71
C SER A 193 4.10 -4.28 9.97
N LEU A 194 3.34 -4.16 8.88
CA LEU A 194 3.02 -5.29 8.00
C LEU A 194 4.28 -5.91 7.39
N LEU A 195 5.26 -5.09 7.04
CA LEU A 195 6.54 -5.56 6.52
C LEU A 195 7.33 -6.37 7.56
N THR A 196 7.31 -5.95 8.82
CA THR A 196 7.89 -6.71 9.93
C THR A 196 7.18 -8.06 10.06
N ALA A 197 5.84 -8.06 10.10
CA ALA A 197 5.06 -9.29 10.18
C ALA A 197 5.32 -10.23 8.99
N ALA A 198 5.45 -9.68 7.77
CA ALA A 198 5.78 -10.47 6.59
C ALA A 198 7.18 -11.09 6.70
N THR A 199 8.15 -10.32 7.20
CA THR A 199 9.52 -10.83 7.42
C THR A 199 9.50 -11.98 8.43
N GLU A 200 8.81 -11.81 9.56
CA GLU A 200 8.67 -12.84 10.59
C GLU A 200 7.97 -14.10 10.06
N GLY A 201 6.86 -13.93 9.33
CA GLY A 201 6.13 -15.04 8.71
C GLY A 201 7.00 -15.85 7.74
N LEU A 202 7.76 -15.17 6.88
CA LEU A 202 8.66 -15.82 5.91
C LEU A 202 9.86 -16.50 6.58
N THR A 203 10.30 -16.06 7.76
CA THR A 203 11.37 -16.78 8.49
C THR A 203 10.89 -18.11 9.07
N LEU A 204 9.60 -18.25 9.33
CA LEU A 204 8.99 -19.47 9.86
C LEU A 204 8.56 -20.43 8.76
N ALA A 205 8.17 -19.92 7.60
CA ALA A 205 7.79 -20.71 6.43
C ALA A 205 9.02 -20.97 5.54
N THR A 206 9.64 -22.14 5.66
CA THR A 206 10.68 -22.58 4.72
C THR A 206 10.12 -23.64 3.80
N THR A 207 9.51 -23.24 2.68
CA THR A 207 9.14 -24.18 1.61
C THR A 207 9.93 -23.89 0.33
N PRO A 208 10.34 -24.93 -0.42
CA PRO A 208 11.06 -24.74 -1.69
C PRO A 208 10.24 -23.99 -2.76
N GLU A 209 8.92 -23.88 -2.60
CA GLU A 209 8.00 -23.13 -3.49
C GLU A 209 8.08 -21.59 -3.30
N ASP A 210 8.89 -21.11 -2.35
CA ASP A 210 9.02 -19.70 -2.04
C ASP A 210 9.99 -18.96 -2.97
N THR A 211 10.77 -19.65 -3.79
CA THR A 211 11.77 -19.01 -4.68
C THR A 211 11.16 -18.04 -5.68
N ASP A 212 9.90 -18.25 -6.08
CA ASP A 212 9.16 -17.36 -6.98
C ASP A 212 8.87 -15.98 -6.37
N LEU A 213 8.92 -15.87 -5.04
CA LEU A 213 8.72 -14.60 -4.32
C LEU A 213 10.00 -13.76 -4.27
N LEU A 214 11.16 -14.32 -4.67
CA LEU A 214 12.44 -13.61 -4.58
C LEU A 214 12.43 -12.24 -5.30
N PRO A 215 11.95 -12.11 -6.56
CA PRO A 215 11.90 -10.81 -7.23
C PRO A 215 11.10 -9.77 -6.44
N LEU A 216 9.99 -10.21 -5.82
CA LEU A 216 9.11 -9.36 -5.03
C LEU A 216 9.80 -8.88 -3.75
N LEU A 217 10.50 -9.78 -3.04
CA LEU A 217 11.29 -9.42 -1.86
C LEU A 217 12.40 -8.43 -2.18
N LEU A 218 13.12 -8.65 -3.29
CA LEU A 218 14.16 -7.72 -3.76
C LEU A 218 13.57 -6.34 -4.09
N ALA A 219 12.41 -6.29 -4.73
CA ALA A 219 11.71 -5.04 -5.05
C ALA A 219 11.23 -4.31 -3.79
N LEU A 220 10.61 -5.00 -2.84
CA LEU A 220 10.13 -4.44 -1.58
C LEU A 220 11.27 -3.91 -0.71
N ALA A 221 12.38 -4.65 -0.60
CA ALA A 221 13.55 -4.20 0.12
C ALA A 221 14.20 -2.98 -0.57
N GLY A 222 14.27 -3.00 -1.90
CA GLY A 222 14.72 -1.86 -2.69
C GLY A 222 13.90 -0.62 -2.38
N LEU A 223 12.57 -0.73 -2.45
CA LEU A 223 11.65 0.36 -2.13
C LEU A 223 11.80 0.87 -0.69
N SER A 224 11.81 -0.04 0.28
CA SER A 224 11.99 0.26 1.70
C SER A 224 13.27 1.06 1.93
N SER A 225 14.38 0.64 1.31
CA SER A 225 15.67 1.29 1.45
C SER A 225 15.75 2.62 0.69
N SER A 226 15.37 2.67 -0.59
CA SER A 226 15.60 3.85 -1.44
C SER A 226 14.54 4.93 -1.25
N ARG A 227 13.27 4.54 -1.11
CA ARG A 227 12.14 5.47 -1.04
C ARG A 227 11.82 5.88 0.38
N PHE A 228 11.82 4.93 1.32
CA PHE A 228 11.43 5.18 2.71
C PHE A 228 12.62 5.31 3.68
N ARG A 229 13.85 5.13 3.18
CA ARG A 229 15.09 5.17 3.98
C ARG A 229 15.09 4.20 5.17
N ASP A 230 14.32 3.12 5.05
CA ASP A 230 14.17 2.11 6.08
C ASP A 230 15.14 0.94 5.81
N HIS A 231 16.43 1.23 5.99
CA HIS A 231 17.49 0.28 5.66
C HIS A 231 17.48 -0.95 6.57
N GLN A 232 16.97 -0.84 7.79
CA GLN A 232 16.91 -1.96 8.74
C GLN A 232 15.87 -2.99 8.31
N ARG A 233 14.62 -2.57 8.02
CA ARG A 233 13.60 -3.51 7.53
C ARG A 233 13.93 -4.03 6.13
N ALA A 234 14.50 -3.19 5.27
CA ALA A 234 15.00 -3.64 3.98
C ALA A 234 16.06 -4.76 4.12
N LEU A 235 17.00 -4.61 5.06
CA LEU A 235 18.00 -5.64 5.34
C LEU A 235 17.35 -6.91 5.88
N ALA A 236 16.42 -6.80 6.83
CA ALA A 236 15.74 -7.95 7.42
C ALA A 236 15.04 -8.81 6.36
N LEU A 237 14.31 -8.18 5.42
CA LEU A 237 13.70 -8.88 4.28
C LEU A 237 14.71 -9.61 3.40
N LEU A 238 15.82 -8.94 3.03
CA LEU A 238 16.83 -9.51 2.13
C LEU A 238 17.58 -10.69 2.78
N GLN A 239 17.63 -10.75 4.11
CA GLN A 239 18.24 -11.86 4.82
C GLN A 239 17.39 -13.14 4.76
N VAL A 240 16.07 -13.03 4.57
CA VAL A 240 15.19 -14.20 4.56
C VAL A 240 15.54 -15.18 3.43
N PRO A 241 15.69 -14.76 2.16
CA PRO A 241 16.07 -15.67 1.08
C PRO A 241 17.43 -16.36 1.27
N LEU A 242 18.34 -15.83 2.10
CA LEU A 242 19.64 -16.47 2.32
C LEU A 242 19.56 -17.82 3.02
N SER A 243 18.44 -18.14 3.68
CA SER A 243 18.17 -19.46 4.27
C SER A 243 17.36 -20.39 3.37
N TRP A 244 16.86 -19.90 2.23
CA TRP A 244 16.03 -20.71 1.33
C TRP A 244 16.86 -21.78 0.62
N GLN A 245 16.28 -22.97 0.52
CA GLN A 245 16.82 -24.07 -0.28
C GLN A 245 16.30 -23.93 -1.72
N GLY A 246 17.13 -24.26 -2.71
CA GLY A 246 16.71 -24.25 -4.13
C GLY A 246 16.98 -22.95 -4.89
N LEU A 247 17.53 -21.91 -4.26
CA LEU A 247 18.03 -20.76 -5.00
C LEU A 247 19.18 -21.16 -5.93
N SER A 248 19.13 -20.68 -7.17
CA SER A 248 20.28 -20.76 -8.07
C SER A 248 21.48 -19.99 -7.52
N GLU A 249 22.69 -20.36 -7.94
CA GLU A 249 23.91 -19.67 -7.53
C GLU A 249 23.84 -18.16 -7.84
N GLU A 250 23.33 -17.80 -9.03
CA GLU A 250 23.16 -16.40 -9.44
C GLU A 250 22.22 -15.64 -8.49
N GLN A 251 21.07 -16.21 -8.15
CA GLN A 251 20.12 -15.62 -7.21
C GLN A 251 20.74 -15.44 -5.82
N LEU A 252 21.51 -16.43 -5.34
CA LEU A 252 22.18 -16.35 -4.05
C LEU A 252 23.26 -15.25 -4.03
N LEU A 253 24.03 -15.12 -5.12
CA LEU A 253 25.00 -14.04 -5.27
C LEU A 253 24.30 -12.66 -5.29
N GLN A 254 23.19 -12.55 -6.02
CA GLN A 254 22.37 -11.33 -6.06
C GLN A 254 21.84 -10.96 -4.67
N CYS A 255 21.32 -11.93 -3.91
CA CYS A 255 20.85 -11.72 -2.54
C CYS A 255 21.97 -11.26 -1.62
N ARG A 256 23.14 -11.93 -1.65
CA ARG A 256 24.31 -11.55 -0.85
C ARG A 256 24.78 -10.14 -1.16
N GLU A 257 24.82 -9.78 -2.44
CA GLU A 257 25.22 -8.44 -2.86
C GLU A 257 24.25 -7.40 -2.31
N ARG A 258 22.95 -7.59 -2.52
CA ARG A 258 21.90 -6.66 -2.05
C ARG A 258 21.90 -6.55 -0.53
N CYS A 259 22.01 -7.66 0.20
CA CYS A 259 22.15 -7.66 1.66
C CYS A 259 23.37 -6.86 2.11
N GLY A 260 24.54 -7.11 1.51
CA GLY A 260 25.78 -6.45 1.88
C GLY A 260 25.73 -4.94 1.65
N LEU A 261 25.18 -4.50 0.52
CA LEU A 261 25.00 -3.08 0.21
C LEU A 261 24.00 -2.41 1.16
N THR A 262 22.86 -3.05 1.44
CA THR A 262 21.85 -2.50 2.35
C THR A 262 22.34 -2.47 3.80
N ALA A 263 23.15 -3.46 4.23
CA ALA A 263 23.77 -3.47 5.56
C ALA A 263 24.73 -2.29 5.77
N ILE A 264 25.45 -1.86 4.73
CA ILE A 264 26.28 -0.63 4.78
C ILE A 264 25.41 0.60 4.98
N LEU A 265 24.31 0.74 4.24
CA LEU A 265 23.39 1.86 4.40
C LEU A 265 22.76 1.87 5.81
N ALA A 266 22.36 0.70 6.31
CA ALA A 266 21.85 0.56 7.68
C ALA A 266 22.90 0.92 8.73
N ALA A 267 24.17 0.55 8.52
CA ALA A 267 25.27 0.92 9.41
C ALA A 267 25.49 2.43 9.46
N GLN A 268 25.39 3.12 8.32
CA GLN A 268 25.51 4.57 8.22
C GLN A 268 24.37 5.30 8.91
N ALA A 269 23.16 4.73 8.90
CA ALA A 269 21.99 5.29 9.55
C ALA A 269 21.91 5.01 11.06
N SER A 270 22.72 4.08 11.60
CA SER A 270 22.62 3.64 13.00
C SER A 270 23.96 3.66 13.72
N ALA A 271 24.17 4.67 14.57
CA ALA A 271 25.40 4.81 15.36
C ALA A 271 25.64 3.62 16.31
N THR A 272 24.59 3.04 16.88
CA THR A 272 24.68 1.96 17.86
C THR A 272 25.01 0.60 17.25
N ALA A 273 24.47 0.30 16.06
CA ALA A 273 24.65 -0.97 15.37
C ALA A 273 25.76 -0.95 14.30
N MET A 274 26.37 0.21 14.06
CA MET A 274 27.31 0.46 12.95
C MET A 274 28.39 -0.62 12.80
N ARG A 275 29.13 -0.95 13.88
CA ARG A 275 30.23 -1.93 13.82
C ARG A 275 29.76 -3.33 13.45
N GLN A 276 28.62 -3.77 14.01
CA GLN A 276 28.05 -5.08 13.73
C GLN A 276 27.59 -5.17 12.28
N LEU A 277 26.89 -4.14 11.79
CA LEU A 277 26.36 -4.09 10.43
C LEU A 277 27.48 -4.00 9.39
N TYR A 278 28.55 -3.24 9.62
CA TYR A 278 29.72 -3.25 8.73
C TYR A 278 30.40 -4.61 8.67
N ARG A 279 30.59 -5.30 9.80
CA ARG A 279 31.16 -6.66 9.81
C ARG A 279 30.28 -7.64 9.06
N GLN A 280 28.95 -7.54 9.22
CA GLN A 280 28.00 -8.35 8.46
C GLN A 280 28.10 -8.06 6.95
N ALA A 281 28.11 -6.80 6.55
CA ALA A 281 28.26 -6.41 5.15
C ALA A 281 29.54 -6.95 4.53
N ILE A 282 30.67 -6.80 5.23
CA ILE A 282 31.98 -7.30 4.78
C ILE A 282 31.92 -8.82 4.55
N ARG A 283 31.37 -9.59 5.50
CA ARG A 283 31.22 -11.06 5.35
C ARG A 283 30.39 -11.43 4.13
N LEU A 284 29.24 -10.77 3.94
CA LEU A 284 28.34 -11.05 2.81
C LEU A 284 28.99 -10.73 1.45
N LEU A 285 29.64 -9.57 1.33
CA LEU A 285 30.29 -9.15 0.08
C LEU A 285 31.56 -9.95 -0.23
N GLN A 286 32.30 -10.42 0.79
CA GLN A 286 33.46 -11.28 0.60
C GLN A 286 33.10 -12.69 0.12
N ALA A 287 31.92 -13.19 0.51
CA ALA A 287 31.41 -14.48 0.07
C ALA A 287 31.06 -14.52 -1.43
N ILE A 288 31.05 -13.38 -2.12
CA ILE A 288 30.89 -13.28 -3.57
C ILE A 288 32.29 -13.42 -4.22
N PRO A 289 32.49 -14.34 -5.19
CA PRO A 289 33.73 -14.44 -5.95
C PRO A 289 34.13 -13.09 -6.57
N ALA A 290 35.43 -12.79 -6.63
CA ALA A 290 35.91 -11.45 -7.00
C ALA A 290 35.54 -11.03 -8.43
N ASP A 291 35.52 -11.99 -9.35
CA ASP A 291 35.09 -11.89 -10.74
C ASP A 291 33.57 -11.70 -10.89
N HIS A 292 32.78 -12.12 -9.91
CA HIS A 292 31.32 -11.99 -9.89
C HIS A 292 30.83 -10.76 -9.11
N ARG A 293 31.71 -10.02 -8.44
CA ARG A 293 31.30 -8.80 -7.69
C ARG A 293 31.03 -7.66 -8.65
N SER A 294 29.89 -7.00 -8.49
CA SER A 294 29.67 -5.72 -9.15
C SER A 294 30.71 -4.67 -8.71
N ARG A 295 30.97 -3.68 -9.57
CA ARG A 295 31.80 -2.52 -9.22
C ARG A 295 31.33 -1.82 -7.95
N ARG A 296 30.00 -1.74 -7.76
CA ARG A 296 29.39 -1.13 -6.58
C ARG A 296 29.71 -1.94 -5.32
N ALA A 297 29.61 -3.27 -5.37
CA ALA A 297 29.97 -4.16 -4.28
C ALA A 297 31.46 -4.05 -3.90
N ALA A 298 32.35 -4.02 -4.89
CA ALA A 298 33.79 -3.88 -4.65
C ALA A 298 34.15 -2.56 -3.96
N VAL A 299 33.59 -1.44 -4.42
CA VAL A 299 33.78 -0.12 -3.80
C VAL A 299 33.22 -0.10 -2.38
N ALA A 300 32.00 -0.61 -2.19
CA ALA A 300 31.35 -0.64 -0.88
C ALA A 300 32.10 -1.51 0.13
N LEU A 301 32.65 -2.65 -0.29
CA LEU A 301 33.48 -3.51 0.54
C LEU A 301 34.77 -2.82 1.02
N ASN A 302 35.46 -2.11 0.12
CA ASN A 302 36.66 -1.36 0.48
C ASN A 302 36.32 -0.21 1.44
N GLN A 303 35.23 0.52 1.18
CA GLN A 303 34.76 1.59 2.07
C GLN A 303 34.43 1.05 3.47
N ALA A 304 33.68 -0.05 3.56
CA ALA A 304 33.33 -0.68 4.83
C ALA A 304 34.56 -1.11 5.64
N ARG A 305 35.59 -1.66 4.98
CA ARG A 305 36.86 -2.03 5.61
C ARG A 305 37.61 -0.81 6.15
N LEU A 306 37.71 0.26 5.36
CA LEU A 306 38.36 1.50 5.77
C LEU A 306 37.64 2.15 6.96
N THR A 307 36.31 2.23 6.93
CA THR A 307 35.52 2.76 8.04
C THR A 307 35.74 1.94 9.31
N LEU A 308 35.70 0.61 9.22
CA LEU A 308 35.93 -0.25 10.38
C LEU A 308 37.36 -0.09 10.94
N ALA A 309 38.37 -0.01 10.06
CA ALA A 309 39.77 0.21 10.45
C ALA A 309 39.98 1.58 11.12
N GLY A 310 39.35 2.64 10.61
CA GLY A 310 39.43 3.99 11.19
C GLY A 310 38.91 4.04 12.63
N HIS A 311 37.91 3.22 12.99
CA HIS A 311 37.43 3.11 14.37
C HIS A 311 38.36 2.35 15.33
N HIS A 312 39.42 1.73 14.82
CA HIS A 312 40.45 1.07 15.63
C HIS A 312 41.66 1.96 15.88
N LEU A 313 41.74 3.14 15.26
CA LEU A 313 42.77 4.12 15.59
C LEU A 313 42.48 4.70 16.99
N PRO A 314 43.49 4.80 17.87
CA PRO A 314 43.34 5.42 19.19
C PRO A 314 42.77 6.83 19.04
N ALA A 315 41.82 7.20 19.91
CA ALA A 315 41.26 8.55 19.95
C ALA A 315 42.32 9.63 20.26
N ASP A 316 43.47 9.20 20.77
CA ASP A 316 44.56 10.06 21.27
C ASP A 316 45.52 10.57 20.16
N LEU A 317 45.20 10.34 18.89
CA LEU A 317 45.98 10.84 17.74
C LEU A 317 45.38 12.12 17.11
N GLY A 318 44.39 12.75 17.76
CA GLY A 318 43.69 13.95 17.28
C GLY A 318 43.83 15.14 18.22
#